data_AF-X6LJH1-F1
#
_entry.id   AF-X6LJH1-F1
#
_cell.length_a   1.000
_cell.length_b   1.000
_cell.length_c   1.000
_cell.angle_alpha   90.00
_cell.angle_beta   90.00
_cell.angle_gamma   90.00
#
_symmetry.space_group_name_H-M   'P 1'
#
loop_
_entity.id
_entity.type
_entity.pdbx_description
1 polymer ?
#
loop_
_entity_poly.entity_id
_entity_poly.type
_entity_poly.pdbx_seq_one_letter_code
_entity_poly.pdbx_strand_id
1 'polypeptide(L)'
;FVYDQLCKFKPTKMKGQAIYVILFEYFKKHIMGEMNPASCSDVISLLKESRKQELEEDTTILQALETYIPLQANNYSYISNDDNNKNDAYDCHQYIIDSLREDKEEKKNEQQVIILQGKSGSGKSLFCRHLEEALWETHVNSSTTSIPVYISLPKCYNELNEKQIISQALQMKNINKEVIDVIRENISF
;
A
#
# COMPACT_ATOMS: atom_id res chain seq x y z
N PHE A 1 33.05 7.96 -5.19
CA PHE A 1 33.62 9.23 -4.68
C PHE A 1 32.59 10.37 -4.60
N VAL A 2 31.44 10.32 -5.30
CA VAL A 2 30.50 11.46 -5.40
C VAL A 2 29.42 11.51 -4.29
N TYR A 3 28.92 10.36 -3.83
CA TYR A 3 27.80 10.30 -2.87
C TYR A 3 28.15 10.88 -1.49
N ASP A 4 29.25 10.44 -0.89
CA ASP A 4 29.64 10.84 0.45
C ASP A 4 29.92 12.36 0.55
N GLN A 5 30.38 12.97 -0.55
CA GLN A 5 30.53 14.42 -0.66
C GLN A 5 29.18 15.14 -0.78
N LEU A 6 28.24 14.59 -1.55
CA LEU A 6 26.86 15.10 -1.65
C LEU A 6 26.15 15.05 -0.30
N CYS A 7 26.22 13.94 0.43
CA CYS A 7 25.58 13.79 1.74
C CYS A 7 26.14 14.78 2.80
N LYS A 8 27.42 15.15 2.68
CA LYS A 8 28.07 16.11 3.58
C LYS A 8 27.91 17.56 3.12
N PHE A 9 27.36 17.79 1.93
CA PHE A 9 27.15 19.13 1.37
C PHE A 9 25.90 19.78 1.98
N LYS A 10 26.11 20.80 2.82
CA LYS A 10 25.03 21.57 3.46
C LYS A 10 25.04 23.04 2.98
N PRO A 11 24.46 23.35 1.81
CA PRO A 11 24.50 24.70 1.26
C PRO A 11 23.58 25.66 2.03
N THR A 12 24.13 26.82 2.42
CA THR A 12 23.41 27.87 3.14
C THR A 12 22.81 28.94 2.22
N LYS A 13 23.34 29.09 1.00
CA LYS A 13 22.87 30.05 0.00
C LYS A 13 21.86 29.40 -0.94
N MET A 14 20.83 30.14 -1.34
CA MET A 14 19.75 29.68 -2.23
C MET A 14 20.27 29.02 -3.52
N LYS A 15 21.29 29.63 -4.15
CA LYS A 15 21.95 29.06 -5.36
C LYS A 15 22.61 27.70 -5.08
N GLY A 16 23.21 27.53 -3.90
CA GLY A 16 23.82 26.27 -3.49
C GLY A 16 22.78 25.18 -3.23
N GLN A 17 21.63 25.55 -2.66
CA GLN A 17 20.51 24.63 -2.46
C GLN A 17 19.94 24.14 -3.79
N ALA A 18 19.73 25.04 -4.75
CA ALA A 18 19.26 24.66 -6.09
C ALA A 18 20.25 23.70 -6.80
N ILE A 19 21.55 23.98 -6.71
CA ILE A 19 22.59 23.09 -7.28
C ILE A 19 22.60 21.74 -6.58
N TYR A 20 22.46 21.70 -5.25
CA TYR A 20 22.38 20.45 -4.49
C TYR A 20 21.21 19.58 -4.94
N VAL A 21 20.01 20.16 -5.07
CA VAL A 21 18.82 19.44 -5.52
C VAL A 21 19.05 18.81 -6.90
N ILE A 22 19.55 19.59 -7.86
CA ILE A 22 19.82 19.10 -9.23
C ILE A 22 20.86 17.97 -9.22
N LEU A 23 21.97 18.13 -8.50
CA LEU A 23 23.02 17.10 -8.44
C LEU A 23 22.55 15.84 -7.73
N PHE A 24 21.76 15.99 -6.67
CA PHE A 24 21.21 14.87 -5.91
C PHE A 24 20.19 14.10 -6.75
N GLU A 25 19.29 14.78 -7.46
CA GLU A 25 18.36 14.17 -8.41
C GLU A 25 19.10 13.43 -9.54
N TYR A 26 20.12 14.06 -10.14
CA TYR A 26 20.93 13.43 -11.18
C TYR A 26 21.64 12.17 -10.66
N PHE A 27 22.26 12.25 -9.49
CA PHE A 27 22.94 11.13 -8.86
C PHE A 27 21.96 9.98 -8.56
N LYS A 28 20.78 10.31 -8.01
CA LYS A 28 19.74 9.33 -7.73
C LYS A 28 19.28 8.61 -9.00
N LYS A 29 18.96 9.37 -10.06
CA LYS A 29 18.46 8.84 -11.33
C LYS A 29 19.49 8.00 -12.09
N HIS A 30 20.74 8.46 -12.17
CA HIS A 30 21.72 7.90 -13.09
C HIS A 30 22.82 7.05 -12.43
N ILE A 31 23.04 7.19 -11.12
CA ILE A 31 24.11 6.48 -10.40
C ILE A 31 23.52 5.45 -9.43
N MET A 32 22.57 5.84 -8.57
CA MET A 32 21.92 4.89 -7.65
C MET A 32 20.91 3.97 -8.33
N GLY A 33 20.37 4.43 -9.47
CA GLY A 33 19.19 3.84 -10.10
C GLY A 33 17.93 4.14 -9.28
N GLU A 34 16.78 4.20 -9.94
CA GLU A 34 15.46 4.39 -9.28
C GLU A 34 15.11 3.29 -8.27
N MET A 35 15.93 2.22 -8.18
CA MET A 35 15.71 1.03 -7.36
C MET A 35 16.25 1.09 -5.92
N ASN A 36 16.96 2.16 -5.50
CA ASN A 36 17.48 2.30 -4.14
C ASN A 36 16.78 3.45 -3.38
N PRO A 37 15.54 3.24 -2.88
CA PRO A 37 14.83 4.24 -2.09
C PRO A 37 15.63 4.61 -0.84
N ALA A 38 15.90 5.90 -0.68
CA ALA A 38 16.64 6.44 0.46
C ALA A 38 15.71 7.08 1.52
N SER A 39 14.39 7.06 1.28
CA SER A 39 13.38 7.67 2.14
C SER A 39 12.00 7.00 1.99
N CYS A 40 11.09 7.28 2.93
CA CYS A 40 9.68 6.85 2.82
C CYS A 40 8.99 7.42 1.57
N SER A 41 9.33 8.63 1.13
CA SER A 41 8.74 9.21 -0.09
C SER A 41 9.08 8.39 -1.33
N ASP A 42 10.29 7.80 -1.36
CA ASP A 42 10.73 6.97 -2.46
C ASP A 42 9.95 5.66 -2.50
N VAL A 43 9.72 5.04 -1.34
CA VAL A 43 8.88 3.84 -1.24
C VAL A 43 7.43 4.09 -1.61
N ILE A 44 6.86 5.22 -1.17
CA ILE A 44 5.52 5.62 -1.58
C ILE A 44 5.44 5.77 -3.10
N SER A 45 6.49 6.32 -3.73
CA SER A 45 6.54 6.50 -5.18
C SER A 45 6.63 5.16 -5.91
N LEU A 46 7.49 4.25 -5.45
CA LEU A 46 7.60 2.89 -5.97
C LEU A 46 6.28 2.11 -5.84
N LEU A 47 5.61 2.21 -4.69
CA LEU A 47 4.32 1.54 -4.47
C LEU A 47 3.21 2.09 -5.38
N LYS A 48 3.17 3.42 -5.59
CA LYS A 48 2.22 4.04 -6.51
C LYS A 48 2.47 3.62 -7.96
N GLU A 49 3.73 3.56 -8.37
CA GLU A 49 4.09 3.11 -9.71
C GLU A 49 3.77 1.63 -9.91
N SER A 50 4.10 0.78 -8.94
CA SER A 50 3.75 -0.64 -8.95
C SER A 50 2.23 -0.86 -9.01
N ARG A 51 1.43 -0.12 -8.22
CA ARG A 51 -0.03 -0.16 -8.31
C ARG A 51 -0.52 0.20 -9.72
N LYS A 52 0.03 1.27 -10.30
CA LYS A 52 -0.34 1.72 -11.64
C LYS A 52 -0.04 0.63 -12.69
N GLN A 53 1.14 0.05 -12.65
CA GLN A 53 1.54 -1.04 -13.55
C GLN A 53 0.60 -2.25 -13.40
N GLU A 54 0.30 -2.69 -12.17
CA GLU A 54 -0.62 -3.81 -11.94
C GLU A 54 -2.02 -3.58 -12.52
N LEU A 55 -2.54 -2.36 -12.42
CA LEU A 55 -3.85 -2.00 -12.98
C LEU A 55 -3.80 -1.91 -14.51
N GLU A 56 -2.72 -1.35 -15.09
CA GLU A 56 -2.55 -1.27 -16.54
C GLU A 56 -2.40 -2.66 -17.19
N GLU A 57 -1.77 -3.60 -16.50
CA GLU A 57 -1.65 -5.00 -16.94
C GLU A 57 -3.00 -5.76 -16.84
N ASP A 58 -3.84 -5.43 -15.87
CA ASP A 58 -5.15 -6.04 -15.68
C ASP A 58 -6.30 -5.11 -16.13
N THR A 59 -6.49 -5.05 -17.45
CA THR A 59 -7.56 -4.26 -18.08
C THR A 59 -8.96 -4.65 -17.61
N THR A 60 -9.16 -5.88 -17.14
CA THR A 60 -10.46 -6.34 -16.63
C THR A 60 -10.79 -5.74 -15.27
N ILE A 61 -9.78 -5.59 -14.40
CA ILE A 61 -9.93 -4.89 -13.12
C ILE A 61 -10.23 -3.41 -13.36
N LEU A 62 -9.55 -2.75 -14.29
CA LEU A 62 -9.80 -1.34 -14.62
C LEU A 62 -11.26 -1.10 -15.03
N GLN A 63 -11.78 -1.88 -15.98
CA GLN A 63 -13.18 -1.78 -16.40
C GLN A 63 -14.16 -2.12 -15.28
N ALA A 64 -13.83 -3.09 -14.44
CA ALA A 64 -14.65 -3.46 -13.30
C ALA A 64 -14.70 -2.33 -12.24
N LEU A 65 -13.61 -1.57 -12.06
CA LEU A 65 -13.57 -0.43 -11.15
C LEU A 65 -14.45 0.73 -11.63
N GLU A 66 -14.49 0.99 -12.95
CA GLU A 66 -15.38 2.01 -13.54
C GLU A 66 -16.86 1.71 -13.30
N THR A 67 -17.22 0.43 -13.20
CA THR A 67 -18.59 -0.05 -12.99
C THR A 67 -18.80 -0.59 -11.57
N TYR A 68 -17.93 -0.20 -10.64
CA TYR A 68 -17.96 -0.71 -9.28
C TYR A 68 -19.26 -0.35 -8.56
N ILE A 69 -19.80 -1.33 -7.84
CA ILE A 69 -20.98 -1.19 -7.00
C ILE A 69 -20.56 -1.47 -5.56
N PRO A 70 -20.81 -0.55 -4.60
CA PRO A 70 -20.47 -0.74 -3.20
C PRO A 70 -21.02 -2.04 -2.62
N LEU A 71 -20.14 -2.81 -1.96
CA LEU A 71 -20.55 -4.04 -1.28
C LEU A 71 -21.26 -3.73 0.03
N GLN A 72 -22.35 -4.45 0.26
CA GLN A 72 -22.99 -4.56 1.57
C GLN A 72 -22.44 -5.77 2.30
N ALA A 73 -22.20 -5.64 3.61
CA ALA A 73 -21.69 -6.69 4.48
C ALA A 73 -22.56 -6.83 5.73
N ASN A 74 -22.37 -7.93 6.45
CA ASN A 74 -22.95 -8.15 7.77
C ASN A 74 -21.97 -8.94 8.64
N ASN A 75 -22.24 -9.01 9.95
CA ASN A 75 -21.38 -9.71 10.91
C ASN A 75 -21.67 -11.22 11.02
N TYR A 76 -22.54 -11.77 10.17
CA TYR A 76 -22.90 -13.18 10.24
C TYR A 76 -21.96 -14.01 9.37
N SER A 77 -21.60 -15.20 9.86
CA SER A 77 -20.83 -16.14 9.06
C SER A 77 -21.61 -16.49 7.79
N TYR A 78 -20.91 -16.52 6.65
CA TYR A 78 -21.51 -16.95 5.41
C TYR A 78 -21.88 -18.45 5.48
N ILE A 79 -23.18 -18.76 5.61
CA ILE A 79 -23.72 -20.13 5.53
C ILE A 79 -24.33 -20.31 4.14
N SER A 80 -23.98 -21.38 3.42
CA SER A 80 -24.37 -21.52 1.99
C SER A 80 -25.88 -21.62 1.73
N ASN A 81 -26.67 -21.78 2.78
CA ASN A 81 -28.12 -22.06 2.75
C ASN A 81 -29.01 -20.95 3.34
N ASP A 82 -28.45 -19.80 3.74
CA ASP A 82 -29.28 -18.74 4.33
C ASP A 82 -29.82 -17.76 3.28
N ASP A 83 -31.12 -17.85 3.02
CA ASP A 83 -31.96 -16.74 2.56
C ASP A 83 -32.10 -15.75 3.73
N ASN A 84 -31.03 -15.01 4.02
CA ASN A 84 -30.99 -14.09 5.16
C ASN A 84 -31.94 -12.90 4.94
N ASN A 85 -33.17 -13.02 5.44
CA ASN A 85 -34.23 -12.00 5.48
C ASN A 85 -34.00 -10.89 6.54
N LYS A 86 -32.80 -10.76 7.09
CA LYS A 86 -32.49 -9.73 8.10
C LYS A 86 -31.79 -8.55 7.46
N ASN A 87 -32.37 -7.37 7.60
CA ASN A 87 -31.87 -6.07 7.11
C ASN A 87 -30.64 -5.53 7.89
N ASP A 88 -29.84 -6.41 8.50
CA ASP A 88 -28.66 -6.01 9.28
C ASP A 88 -27.43 -5.74 8.39
N ALA A 89 -27.68 -5.47 7.10
CA ALA A 89 -26.63 -5.17 6.13
C ALA A 89 -26.16 -3.73 6.32
N TYR A 90 -24.85 -3.54 6.24
CA TYR A 90 -24.19 -2.25 6.30
C TYR A 90 -23.23 -2.06 5.12
N ASP A 91 -22.91 -0.81 4.83
CA ASP A 91 -21.92 -0.49 3.81
C ASP A 91 -20.53 -0.98 4.25
N CYS A 92 -19.95 -1.88 3.46
CA CYS A 92 -18.69 -2.53 3.80
C CYS A 92 -17.52 -1.55 3.76
N HIS A 93 -17.54 -0.56 2.86
CA HIS A 93 -16.48 0.42 2.73
C HIS A 93 -16.46 1.36 3.95
N GLN A 94 -17.63 1.91 4.29
CA GLN A 94 -17.77 2.81 5.43
C GLN A 94 -17.36 2.12 6.74
N TYR A 95 -17.80 0.88 6.95
CA TYR A 95 -17.41 0.09 8.11
C TYR A 95 -15.89 -0.06 8.26
N ILE A 96 -15.16 -0.36 7.18
CA ILE A 96 -13.70 -0.49 7.24
C ILE A 96 -13.04 0.88 7.48
N ILE A 97 -13.50 1.94 6.83
CA ILE A 97 -12.93 3.28 7.02
C ILE A 97 -13.12 3.76 8.46
N ASP A 98 -14.29 3.54 9.06
CA ASP A 98 -14.58 3.91 10.44
C ASP A 98 -13.74 3.07 11.41
N SER A 99 -13.63 1.75 11.16
CA SER A 99 -12.76 0.85 11.93
C SER A 99 -11.29 1.32 11.92
N LEU A 100 -10.79 1.81 10.78
CA LEU A 100 -9.44 2.34 10.64
C LEU A 100 -9.25 3.74 11.27
N ARG A 101 -10.33 4.46 11.56
CA ARG A 101 -10.31 5.79 12.19
C ARG A 101 -10.37 5.70 13.72
N GLU A 102 -11.27 4.88 14.26
CA GLU A 102 -11.47 4.69 15.70
C GLU A 102 -10.17 4.27 16.42
N ASP A 103 -9.35 3.44 15.78
CA ASP A 103 -8.05 3.01 16.32
C ASP A 103 -7.01 4.14 16.46
N LYS A 104 -7.14 5.23 15.69
CA LYS A 104 -6.24 6.39 15.81
C LYS A 104 -6.53 7.21 17.06
N GLU A 105 -7.75 7.15 17.58
CA GLU A 105 -8.21 7.98 18.70
C GLU A 105 -8.13 7.24 20.04
N GLU A 106 -8.40 5.92 20.11
CA GLU A 106 -8.55 5.22 21.38
C GLU A 106 -7.56 4.08 21.67
N LYS A 107 -6.87 3.48 20.68
CA LYS A 107 -5.99 2.31 20.89
C LYS A 107 -4.74 2.29 20.01
N LYS A 108 -3.65 2.85 20.53
CA LYS A 108 -2.40 3.05 19.78
C LYS A 108 -1.58 1.81 19.38
N ASN A 109 -1.95 0.56 19.70
CA ASN A 109 -1.01 -0.57 19.57
C ASN A 109 -1.58 -1.96 19.21
N GLU A 110 -2.87 -2.14 18.89
CA GLU A 110 -3.41 -3.46 18.55
C GLU A 110 -3.47 -3.67 17.03
N GLN A 111 -2.90 -4.78 16.54
CA GLN A 111 -3.01 -5.16 15.13
C GLN A 111 -4.46 -5.55 14.83
N GLN A 112 -5.16 -4.72 14.06
CA GLN A 112 -6.53 -5.00 13.64
C GLN A 112 -6.53 -5.94 12.43
N VAL A 113 -7.30 -7.03 12.52
CA VAL A 113 -7.49 -7.99 11.42
C VAL A 113 -8.97 -8.03 11.06
N ILE A 114 -9.30 -7.62 9.84
CA ILE A 114 -10.65 -7.70 9.29
C ILE A 114 -10.68 -8.83 8.26
N ILE A 115 -11.64 -9.74 8.41
CA ILE A 115 -11.81 -10.88 7.50
C ILE A 115 -13.08 -10.66 6.68
N LEU A 116 -12.92 -10.46 5.37
CA LEU A 116 -14.04 -10.36 4.43
C LEU A 116 -14.33 -11.72 3.78
N GLN A 117 -15.49 -12.30 4.05
CA GLN A 117 -15.92 -13.59 3.50
C GLN A 117 -17.09 -13.42 2.50
N GLY A 118 -17.20 -14.33 1.54
CA GLY A 118 -18.30 -14.34 0.57
C GLY A 118 -18.08 -15.31 -0.59
N LYS A 119 -19.15 -15.59 -1.36
CA LYS A 119 -19.11 -16.50 -2.53
C LYS A 119 -18.04 -16.10 -3.56
N SER A 120 -17.53 -17.06 -4.34
CA SER A 120 -16.72 -16.74 -5.51
C SER A 120 -17.49 -15.81 -6.45
N GLY A 121 -16.83 -14.80 -7.02
CA GLY A 121 -17.47 -13.80 -7.89
C GLY A 121 -18.25 -12.70 -7.15
N SER A 122 -18.32 -12.70 -5.82
CA SER A 122 -19.03 -11.66 -5.05
C SER A 122 -18.36 -10.27 -5.03
N GLY A 123 -17.36 -10.03 -5.87
CA GLY A 123 -16.68 -8.73 -5.94
C GLY A 123 -15.64 -8.43 -4.85
N LYS A 124 -15.27 -9.38 -3.97
CA LYS A 124 -14.30 -9.13 -2.87
C LYS A 124 -12.96 -8.54 -3.35
N SER A 125 -12.35 -9.13 -4.38
CA SER A 125 -11.07 -8.63 -4.90
C SER A 125 -11.20 -7.23 -5.49
N LEU A 126 -12.32 -6.96 -6.16
CA LEU A 126 -12.62 -5.65 -6.73
C LEU A 126 -12.85 -4.61 -5.62
N PHE A 127 -13.59 -4.98 -4.57
CA PHE A 127 -13.75 -4.17 -3.36
C PHE A 127 -12.40 -3.81 -2.75
N CYS A 128 -11.46 -4.77 -2.61
CA CYS A 128 -10.14 -4.47 -2.08
C CYS A 128 -9.34 -3.50 -2.97
N ARG A 129 -9.49 -3.56 -4.30
CA ARG A 129 -8.86 -2.60 -5.23
C ARG A 129 -9.50 -1.21 -5.12
N HIS A 130 -10.82 -1.14 -4.96
CA HIS A 130 -11.52 0.12 -4.73
C HIS A 130 -11.14 0.74 -3.38
N LEU A 131 -11.04 -0.07 -2.32
CA LEU A 131 -10.58 0.37 -1.02
C LEU A 131 -9.12 0.84 -1.06
N GLU A 132 -8.24 0.13 -1.79
CA GLU A 132 -6.85 0.55 -2.00
C GLU A 132 -6.78 1.97 -2.59
N GLU A 133 -7.61 2.28 -3.60
CA GLU A 133 -7.70 3.61 -4.19
C GLU A 133 -8.10 4.70 -3.19
N ALA A 134 -9.19 4.49 -2.46
CA ALA A 134 -9.67 5.45 -1.46
C ALA A 134 -8.65 5.70 -0.34
N LEU A 135 -7.92 4.66 0.09
CA LEU A 135 -6.86 4.78 1.07
C LEU A 135 -5.67 5.59 0.54
N TRP A 136 -5.29 5.40 -0.73
CA TRP A 136 -4.23 6.18 -1.36
C TRP A 136 -4.60 7.66 -1.51
N GLU A 137 -5.84 7.99 -1.88
CA GLU A 137 -6.34 9.36 -1.95
C GLU A 137 -6.29 10.04 -0.58
N THR A 138 -6.70 9.32 0.47
CA THR A 138 -6.66 9.82 1.85
C THR A 138 -5.23 10.01 2.36
N HIS A 139 -4.30 9.13 1.99
CA HIS A 139 -2.89 9.23 2.36
C HIS A 139 -2.23 10.47 1.73
N VAL A 140 -2.56 10.85 0.50
CA VAL A 140 -2.00 12.08 -0.12
C VAL A 140 -2.37 13.34 0.68
N ASN A 141 -3.50 13.30 1.39
CA ASN A 141 -4.04 14.43 2.14
C ASN A 141 -3.57 14.49 3.60
N SER A 142 -2.81 13.50 4.11
CA SER A 142 -2.40 13.43 5.52
C SER A 142 -0.95 12.96 5.67
N SER A 143 -0.11 13.73 6.38
CA SER A 143 1.36 13.51 6.46
C SER A 143 1.81 12.45 7.48
N THR A 144 0.90 11.77 8.16
CA THR A 144 1.20 10.86 9.29
C THR A 144 0.50 9.50 9.21
N THR A 145 -0.05 9.11 8.05
CA THR A 145 -0.84 7.88 7.91
C THR A 145 -0.02 6.68 7.43
N SER A 146 -0.42 5.48 7.87
CA SER A 146 0.13 4.21 7.39
C SER A 146 0.04 4.09 5.88
N ILE A 147 1.08 3.55 5.24
CA ILE A 147 1.13 3.37 3.78
C ILE A 147 0.26 2.17 3.40
N PRO A 148 -0.80 2.35 2.58
CA PRO A 148 -1.62 1.23 2.13
C PRO A 148 -0.85 0.36 1.13
N VAL A 149 -0.92 -0.96 1.29
CA VAL A 149 -0.28 -1.93 0.38
C VAL A 149 -1.27 -3.05 0.08
N TYR A 150 -1.65 -3.18 -1.20
CA TYR A 150 -2.42 -4.34 -1.66
C TYR A 150 -1.50 -5.50 -2.01
N ILE A 151 -1.79 -6.68 -1.45
CA ILE A 151 -1.09 -7.93 -1.75
C ILE A 151 -2.12 -8.97 -2.18
N SER A 152 -1.97 -9.45 -3.41
CA SER A 152 -2.72 -10.61 -3.90
C SER A 152 -1.92 -11.88 -3.60
N LEU A 153 -2.55 -12.83 -2.92
CA LEU A 153 -1.93 -14.10 -2.55
C LEU A 153 -2.36 -15.22 -3.51
N PRO A 154 -1.50 -16.22 -3.77
CA PRO A 154 -1.83 -17.33 -4.64
C PRO A 154 -2.99 -18.17 -4.07
N LYS A 155 -3.79 -18.75 -4.97
CA LYS A 155 -4.92 -19.63 -4.59
C LYS A 155 -4.48 -20.92 -3.92
N CYS A 156 -3.31 -21.42 -4.29
CA CYS A 156 -2.74 -22.66 -3.78
C CYS A 156 -1.44 -22.33 -3.06
N TYR A 157 -1.35 -22.72 -1.80
CA TYR A 157 -0.16 -22.54 -0.99
C TYR A 157 0.71 -23.82 -1.04
N ASN A 158 2.03 -23.62 -0.93
CA ASN A 158 3.01 -24.70 -0.83
C ASN A 158 3.82 -24.44 0.43
N GLU A 159 3.79 -25.37 1.39
CA GLU A 159 4.44 -25.25 2.69
C GLU A 159 5.93 -24.87 2.59
N LEU A 160 6.60 -25.28 1.50
CA LEU A 160 8.01 -24.96 1.26
C LEU A 160 8.24 -23.48 0.89
N ASN A 161 7.25 -22.80 0.32
CA ASN A 161 7.31 -21.41 -0.15
C ASN A 161 6.62 -20.41 0.81
N GLU A 162 6.00 -20.89 1.89
CA GLU A 162 5.07 -20.09 2.71
C GLU A 162 5.74 -19.15 3.71
N LYS A 163 6.98 -19.44 4.16
CA LYS A 163 7.60 -18.73 5.29
C LYS A 163 7.85 -17.23 5.05
N GLN A 164 7.79 -16.75 3.81
CA GLN A 164 8.15 -15.37 3.44
C GLN A 164 7.21 -14.74 2.40
N ILE A 165 5.95 -15.17 2.32
CA ILE A 165 5.01 -14.73 1.27
C ILE A 165 4.85 -13.21 1.19
N ILE A 166 4.71 -12.52 2.33
CA ILE A 166 4.59 -11.05 2.35
C ILE A 166 5.87 -10.40 1.84
N SER A 167 7.03 -10.90 2.27
CA SER A 167 8.33 -10.39 1.80
C SER A 167 8.51 -10.61 0.30
N GLN A 168 8.07 -11.75 -0.23
CA GLN A 168 8.14 -12.03 -1.67
C GLN A 168 7.20 -11.11 -2.46
N ALA A 169 5.97 -10.89 -1.96
CA ALA A 169 5.03 -9.97 -2.58
C ALA A 169 5.57 -8.53 -2.61
N LEU A 170 6.24 -8.09 -1.53
CA LEU A 170 6.90 -6.78 -1.49
C LEU A 170 8.09 -6.71 -2.46
N GLN A 171 8.88 -7.77 -2.59
CA GLN A 171 9.97 -7.85 -3.57
C GLN A 171 9.47 -7.71 -5.00
N MET A 172 8.32 -8.32 -5.34
CA MET A 172 7.69 -8.14 -6.66
C MET A 172 7.28 -6.68 -6.93
N LYS A 173 7.06 -5.89 -5.87
CA LYS A 173 6.81 -4.44 -5.94
C LYS A 173 8.10 -3.61 -5.84
N ASN A 174 9.26 -4.22 -6.07
CA ASN A 174 10.60 -3.61 -5.92
C ASN A 174 10.94 -3.12 -4.50
N ILE A 175 10.30 -3.69 -3.47
CA ILE A 175 10.64 -3.45 -2.06
C ILE A 175 11.34 -4.69 -1.52
N ASN A 176 12.67 -4.67 -1.61
CA ASN A 176 13.50 -5.73 -1.04
C ASN A 176 13.77 -5.49 0.46
N LYS A 177 14.47 -6.45 1.07
CA LYS A 177 14.77 -6.40 2.51
C LYS A 177 15.73 -5.25 2.83
N GLU A 178 16.69 -5.00 1.96
CA GLU A 178 17.68 -3.93 2.09
C GLU A 178 17.00 -2.56 2.17
N VAL A 179 15.99 -2.33 1.33
CA VAL A 179 15.16 -1.13 1.33
C VAL A 179 14.42 -0.96 2.65
N ILE A 180 13.78 -2.02 3.14
CA ILE A 180 13.04 -1.99 4.41
C ILE A 180 14.00 -1.70 5.57
N ASP A 181 15.18 -2.32 5.58
CA ASP A 181 16.17 -2.15 6.64
C ASP A 181 16.73 -0.71 6.62
N VAL A 182 17.05 -0.15 5.44
CA VAL A 182 17.46 1.25 5.27
C VAL A 182 16.40 2.22 5.80
N ILE A 183 15.12 1.96 5.54
CA ILE A 183 14.02 2.79 6.05
C ILE A 183 13.92 2.70 7.55
N ARG A 184 13.98 1.48 8.12
CA ARG A 184 13.90 1.27 9.56
C ARG A 184 15.07 1.94 10.30
N GLU A 185 16.25 1.99 9.69
CA GLU A 185 17.43 2.65 10.26
C GLU A 185 17.37 4.18 10.15
N ASN A 186 16.82 4.72 9.06
CA ASN A 186 16.81 6.17 8.80
C ASN A 186 15.53 6.88 9.26
N ILE A 187 14.48 6.13 9.59
CA ILE A 187 13.20 6.68 10.03
C ILE A 187 12.94 6.23 11.47
N SER A 188 13.04 7.16 12.42
CA SER A 188 12.58 6.93 13.78
C SER A 188 11.06 6.80 13.78
N PHE A 189 10.56 5.60 14.08
CA PHE A 189 9.16 5.38 14.43
C PHE A 189 8.85 6.01 15.80
#